data_AF-W1NWY5-F1
#
_entry.id   AF-W1NWY5-F1
#
_cell.length_a   1.000
_cell.length_b   1.000
_cell.length_c   1.000
_cell.angle_alpha   90.00
_cell.angle_beta   90.00
_cell.angle_gamma   90.00
#
_symmetry.space_group_name_H-M   'P 1'
#
loop_
_entity.id
_entity.type
_entity.pdbx_description
1 polymer ?
#
loop_
_entity_poly.entity_id
_entity_poly.type
_entity_poly.pdbx_seq_one_letter_code
_entity_poly.pdbx_strand_id
1 'polypeptide(L)'
;MITGTVKNGWLVDRLFLFLEMKRGGFMANEFALGSVLMACSGLEALNFGFSLHGYALKIGIELNLFVGCDLLDFYGKLRLISMAEHVFESITDPDVACWNALVACYVNNRVAFSGNFDSGHQVHAFDYPI
;
A
#
# COMPACT_ATOMS: atom_id res chain seq x y z
N MET A 1 -3.84 22.00 -17.43
CA MET A 1 -2.73 21.03 -17.42
C MET A 1 -1.59 21.50 -16.49
N ILE A 2 -1.88 21.61 -15.18
CA ILE A 2 -0.94 22.04 -14.10
C ILE A 2 -1.00 21.06 -12.91
N THR A 3 -2.01 20.20 -12.85
CA THR A 3 -2.25 19.30 -11.70
C THR A 3 -1.33 18.07 -11.68
N GLY A 4 -0.73 17.68 -12.81
CA GLY A 4 0.19 16.55 -12.89
C GLY A 4 1.61 16.87 -12.41
N THR A 5 2.13 18.06 -12.73
CA THR A 5 3.51 18.47 -12.39
C THR A 5 3.67 18.75 -10.90
N VAL A 6 2.67 19.38 -10.28
CA VAL A 6 2.70 19.66 -8.84
C VAL A 6 2.62 18.35 -8.04
N LYS A 7 1.69 17.43 -8.35
CA LYS A 7 1.61 16.15 -7.65
C LYS A 7 2.92 15.36 -7.74
N ASN A 8 3.51 15.26 -8.92
CA ASN A 8 4.78 14.55 -9.10
C ASN A 8 5.93 15.21 -8.33
N GLY A 9 5.99 16.54 -8.26
CA GLY A 9 6.97 17.26 -7.43
C GLY A 9 6.90 16.84 -5.96
N TRP A 10 5.68 16.74 -5.41
CA TRP A 10 5.49 16.37 -4.00
C TRP A 10 5.87 14.91 -3.74
N LEU A 11 5.70 14.02 -4.72
CA LEU A 11 6.12 12.63 -4.62
C LEU A 11 7.65 12.50 -4.64
N VAL A 12 8.34 13.29 -5.48
CA VAL A 12 9.80 13.36 -5.51
C VAL A 12 10.36 13.94 -4.21
N ASP A 13 9.74 15.00 -3.68
CA ASP A 13 10.14 15.60 -2.40
C ASP A 13 10.03 14.60 -1.24
N ARG A 14 8.97 13.80 -1.20
CA ARG A 14 8.79 12.73 -0.20
C ARG A 14 9.90 11.69 -0.27
N LEU A 15 10.28 11.26 -1.48
CA LEU A 15 11.40 10.34 -1.69
C LEU A 15 12.72 10.96 -1.20
N PHE A 16 12.97 12.22 -1.54
CA PHE A 16 14.17 12.94 -1.11
C PHE A 16 14.27 13.05 0.41
N LEU A 17 13.19 13.48 1.08
CA LEU A 17 13.13 13.59 2.53
C LEU A 17 13.36 12.25 3.23
N PHE A 18 12.81 11.16 2.68
CA PHE A 18 13.06 9.82 3.20
C PHE A 18 14.53 9.41 3.07
N LEU A 19 15.15 9.69 1.92
CA LEU A 19 16.57 9.39 1.72
C LEU A 19 17.46 10.20 2.66
N GLU A 20 17.16 11.48 2.89
CA GLU A 20 17.90 12.32 3.85
C GLU A 20 17.71 11.83 5.29
N MET A 21 16.49 11.43 5.67
CA MET A 21 16.22 10.79 6.96
C MET A 21 17.07 9.52 7.13
N LYS A 22 17.14 8.67 6.10
CA LYS A 22 17.98 7.45 6.12
C LYS A 22 19.47 7.77 6.20
N ARG A 23 19.95 8.78 5.46
CA ARG A 23 21.36 9.24 5.50
C ARG A 23 21.75 9.82 6.85
N GLY A 24 20.81 10.50 7.51
CA GLY A 24 20.97 10.99 8.88
C GLY A 24 20.95 9.91 9.96
N GLY A 25 20.76 8.64 9.59
CA GLY A 25 20.72 7.51 10.52
C GLY A 25 19.38 7.33 11.24
N PHE A 26 18.34 8.06 10.84
CA PHE A 26 17.02 7.95 11.46
C PHE A 26 16.26 6.73 10.95
N MET A 27 15.48 6.11 11.83
CA MET A 27 14.52 5.08 11.49
C MET A 27 13.24 5.72 10.98
N ALA A 28 12.73 5.24 9.84
CA ALA A 28 11.38 5.59 9.41
C ALA A 28 10.35 5.00 10.36
N ASN A 29 9.34 5.79 10.69
CA ASN A 29 8.10 5.30 11.28
C ASN A 29 7.11 4.91 10.16
N GLU A 30 5.95 4.39 10.57
CA GLU A 30 4.87 3.92 9.70
C GLU A 30 4.39 5.03 8.76
N PHE A 31 4.24 6.24 9.29
CA PHE A 31 3.80 7.41 8.51
C PHE A 31 4.80 7.81 7.42
N ALA A 32 6.09 7.83 7.75
CA ALA A 32 7.15 8.15 6.79
C ALA A 32 7.21 7.08 5.69
N LEU A 33 7.10 5.80 6.06
CA LEU A 33 7.11 4.70 5.10
C LEU A 33 5.88 4.75 4.17
N GLY A 34 4.69 4.90 4.73
CA GLY A 34 3.44 5.00 3.98
C GLY A 34 3.40 6.18 3.01
N SER A 35 3.87 7.35 3.47
CA SER A 35 3.98 8.56 2.65
C SER A 35 4.81 8.34 1.38
N VAL A 36 5.89 7.56 1.50
CA VAL A 36 6.84 7.29 0.42
C VAL A 36 6.36 6.12 -0.45
N LEU A 37 5.69 5.12 0.11
CA LEU A 37 5.03 4.06 -0.66
C LEU A 37 3.96 4.65 -1.59
N MET A 38 3.15 5.59 -1.11
CA MET A 38 2.20 6.34 -1.96
C MET A 38 2.92 7.09 -3.10
N ALA A 39 4.10 7.66 -2.81
CA ALA A 39 4.91 8.32 -3.84
C ALA A 39 5.43 7.33 -4.88
N CYS A 40 5.90 6.16 -4.46
CA CYS A 40 6.34 5.10 -5.35
C CYS A 40 5.20 4.58 -6.22
N SER A 41 4.01 4.45 -5.63
CA SER A 41 2.81 4.02 -6.33
C SER A 41 2.41 5.02 -7.43
N GLY A 42 2.42 6.32 -7.12
CA GLY A 42 2.10 7.37 -8.10
C GLY A 42 3.17 7.62 -9.17
N LEU A 43 4.44 7.31 -8.88
CA LEU A 43 5.56 7.41 -9.82
C LEU A 43 5.90 6.10 -10.52
N GLU A 44 5.18 5.02 -10.23
CA GLU A 44 5.47 3.65 -10.69
C GLU A 44 6.93 3.21 -10.40
N ALA A 45 7.50 3.69 -9.29
CA ALA A 45 8.89 3.44 -8.89
C ALA A 45 9.05 2.06 -8.22
N LEU A 46 8.83 1.00 -9.00
CA LEU A 46 8.79 -0.41 -8.56
C LEU A 46 9.99 -0.83 -7.68
N ASN A 47 11.20 -0.64 -8.19
CA ASN A 47 12.42 -1.06 -7.50
C ASN A 47 12.58 -0.39 -6.13
N PHE A 48 12.16 0.87 -6.03
CA PHE A 48 12.20 1.60 -4.78
C PHE A 48 11.13 1.10 -3.82
N GLY A 49 9.90 0.89 -4.28
CA GLY A 49 8.83 0.32 -3.44
C GLY A 49 9.16 -1.08 -2.93
N PHE A 50 9.80 -1.95 -3.73
CA PHE A 50 10.30 -3.25 -3.23
C PHE A 50 11.37 -3.08 -2.17
N SER A 51 12.28 -2.11 -2.35
CA SER A 51 13.29 -1.79 -1.34
C SER A 51 12.65 -1.27 -0.05
N LEU A 52 11.55 -0.51 -0.14
CA LEU A 52 10.78 -0.03 1.01
C LEU A 52 10.07 -1.18 1.73
N HIS A 53 9.47 -2.13 1.00
CA HIS A 53 8.87 -3.31 1.62
C HIS A 53 9.94 -4.16 2.34
N GLY A 54 11.08 -4.41 1.69
CA GLY A 54 12.21 -5.09 2.33
C GLY A 54 12.75 -4.34 3.55
N TYR A 55 12.74 -3.00 3.51
CA TYR A 55 13.08 -2.17 4.66
C TYR A 55 12.04 -2.31 5.79
N ALA A 56 10.74 -2.33 5.47
CA ALA A 56 9.66 -2.53 6.44
C ALA A 56 9.83 -3.84 7.21
N LEU A 57 10.06 -4.94 6.47
CA LEU A 57 10.37 -6.27 7.00
C LEU A 57 11.59 -6.24 7.92
N LYS A 58 12.64 -5.51 7.53
CA LYS A 58 13.88 -5.42 8.30
C LYS A 58 13.69 -4.71 9.64
N ILE A 59 12.77 -3.76 9.73
CA ILE A 59 12.50 -3.00 10.97
C ILE A 59 11.25 -3.50 11.72
N GLY A 60 10.57 -4.52 11.21
CA GLY A 60 9.44 -5.17 11.87
C GLY A 60 8.15 -4.35 11.89
N ILE A 61 7.92 -3.49 10.88
CA ILE A 61 6.70 -2.67 10.78
C ILE A 61 5.77 -3.11 9.64
N GLU A 62 6.08 -4.18 8.93
CA GLU A 62 5.24 -4.76 7.88
C GLU A 62 3.88 -5.24 8.40
N LEU A 63 3.83 -5.69 9.67
CA LEU A 63 2.61 -6.16 10.32
C LEU A 63 1.68 -5.01 10.72
N ASN A 64 2.19 -3.76 10.69
CA ASN A 64 1.42 -2.59 11.04
C ASN A 64 0.31 -2.37 10.00
N LEU A 65 -0.92 -2.21 10.49
CA LEU A 65 -2.12 -2.01 9.67
C LEU A 65 -1.96 -0.91 8.61
N PHE A 66 -1.37 0.24 8.96
CA PHE A 66 -1.19 1.36 8.02
C PHE A 66 -0.17 1.02 6.94
N VAL A 67 0.97 0.46 7.32
CA VAL A 67 2.03 0.06 6.36
C VAL A 67 1.53 -1.06 5.45
N GLY A 68 0.85 -2.05 6.00
CA GLY A 68 0.23 -3.13 5.25
C GLY A 68 -0.79 -2.62 4.24
N CYS A 69 -1.68 -1.72 4.66
CA CYS A 69 -2.66 -1.11 3.75
C CYS A 69 -2.00 -0.29 2.63
N ASP A 70 -0.95 0.47 2.92
CA ASP A 70 -0.20 1.24 1.91
C ASP A 70 0.57 0.32 0.94
N LEU A 71 1.08 -0.82 1.43
CA LEU A 71 1.69 -1.85 0.60
C LEU A 71 0.64 -2.54 -0.31
N LEU A 72 -0.57 -2.80 0.17
CA LEU A 72 -1.67 -3.33 -0.64
C LEU A 72 -2.02 -2.39 -1.79
N ASP A 73 -2.17 -1.09 -1.51
CA ASP A 73 -2.42 -0.08 -2.56
C ASP A 73 -1.26 0.00 -3.56
N PHE A 74 -0.02 -0.03 -3.08
CA PHE A 74 1.18 -0.04 -3.92
C PHE A 74 1.19 -1.24 -4.87
N TYR A 75 1.07 -2.47 -4.35
CA TYR A 75 1.08 -3.67 -5.18
C TYR A 75 -0.14 -3.77 -6.10
N GLY A 76 -1.31 -3.32 -5.64
CA GLY A 76 -2.53 -3.35 -6.42
C GLY A 76 -2.50 -2.44 -7.64
N LYS A 77 -1.99 -1.20 -7.50
CA LYS A 77 -1.83 -0.26 -8.62
C LYS A 77 -0.80 -0.76 -9.65
N LEU A 78 0.18 -1.52 -9.21
CA LEU A 78 1.21 -2.13 -10.06
C LEU A 78 0.81 -3.50 -10.63
N ARG A 79 -0.44 -3.93 -10.40
CA ARG A 79 -1.00 -5.21 -10.88
C ARG A 79 -0.29 -6.47 -10.34
N LEU A 80 0.37 -6.35 -9.18
CA LEU A 80 1.10 -7.42 -8.53
C LEU A 80 0.22 -8.09 -7.47
N ILE A 81 -0.86 -8.74 -7.91
CA ILE A 81 -1.91 -9.27 -7.02
C ILE A 81 -1.36 -10.29 -6.02
N SER A 82 -0.50 -11.21 -6.47
CA SER A 82 0.11 -12.21 -5.58
C SER A 82 0.93 -11.59 -4.44
N MET A 83 1.59 -10.46 -4.70
CA MET A 83 2.32 -9.73 -3.67
C MET A 83 1.36 -9.01 -2.72
N ALA A 84 0.23 -8.50 -3.22
CA ALA A 84 -0.81 -7.92 -2.38
C ALA A 84 -1.45 -8.99 -1.47
N GLU A 85 -1.73 -10.19 -1.98
CA GLU A 85 -2.21 -11.32 -1.17
C GLU A 85 -1.23 -11.65 -0.03
N HIS A 86 0.06 -11.79 -0.33
CA HIS A 86 1.07 -12.07 0.70
C HIS A 86 1.20 -10.96 1.76
N VAL A 87 1.09 -9.70 1.35
CA VAL A 87 1.07 -8.59 2.32
C VAL A 87 -0.19 -8.67 3.19
N PHE A 88 -1.35 -8.95 2.59
CA PHE A 88 -2.59 -9.07 3.34
C PHE A 88 -2.50 -10.17 4.41
N GLU A 89 -1.94 -11.34 4.04
CA GLU A 89 -1.72 -12.47 4.94
C GLU A 89 -0.77 -12.14 6.11
N SER A 90 0.11 -11.15 5.94
CA SER A 90 1.02 -10.70 7.00
C SER A 90 0.40 -9.64 7.93
N ILE A 91 -0.74 -9.03 7.60
CA ILE A 91 -1.34 -8.00 8.45
C ILE A 91 -1.96 -8.64 9.68
N THR A 92 -1.63 -8.12 10.87
CA THR A 92 -2.29 -8.56 12.11
C THR A 92 -3.65 -7.85 12.24
N ASP A 93 -4.73 -8.62 12.41
CA ASP A 93 -6.10 -8.12 12.56
C ASP A 93 -6.51 -7.11 11.46
N PRO A 94 -6.55 -7.51 10.17
CA PRO A 94 -6.87 -6.61 9.07
C PRO A 94 -8.27 -6.01 9.23
N ASP A 95 -8.33 -4.69 9.14
CA ASP A 95 -9.57 -3.93 9.27
C ASP A 95 -10.33 -3.83 7.94
N VAL A 96 -11.47 -3.14 7.98
CA VAL A 96 -12.32 -2.91 6.79
C VAL A 96 -11.55 -2.20 5.67
N ALA A 97 -10.58 -1.32 6.00
CA ALA A 97 -9.79 -0.63 4.98
C ALA A 97 -8.85 -1.61 4.26
N CYS A 98 -8.19 -2.52 4.97
CA CYS A 98 -7.35 -3.56 4.36
C CYS A 98 -8.15 -4.50 3.45
N TRP A 99 -9.34 -4.95 3.89
CA TRP A 99 -10.22 -5.77 3.06
C TRP A 99 -10.67 -5.03 1.80
N ASN A 100 -11.07 -3.76 1.93
CA ASN A 100 -11.46 -2.93 0.81
C ASN A 100 -10.30 -2.71 -0.18
N ALA A 101 -9.09 -2.50 0.32
CA ALA A 101 -7.89 -2.36 -0.50
C ALA A 101 -7.59 -3.65 -1.27
N LEU A 102 -7.71 -4.81 -0.62
CA LEU A 102 -7.55 -6.11 -1.27
C LEU A 102 -8.59 -6.31 -2.36
N VAL A 103 -9.89 -6.15 -2.07
CA VAL A 103 -10.96 -6.29 -3.07
C VAL A 103 -10.77 -5.31 -4.24
N ALA A 104 -10.42 -4.05 -3.95
CA ALA A 104 -10.13 -3.05 -4.98
C ALA A 104 -8.97 -3.50 -5.88
N CYS A 105 -7.93 -4.14 -5.33
CA CYS A 105 -6.86 -4.73 -6.11
C CYS A 105 -7.38 -5.75 -7.15
N TYR A 106 -8.23 -6.69 -6.74
CA TYR A 106 -8.80 -7.69 -7.67
C TYR A 106 -9.71 -7.06 -8.73
N VAL A 107 -10.61 -6.16 -8.31
CA VAL A 107 -11.55 -5.48 -9.22
C VAL A 107 -10.79 -4.66 -10.27
N ASN A 108 -9.81 -3.87 -9.86
CA ASN A 108 -9.01 -3.03 -10.78
C ASN A 108 -8.14 -3.87 -11.73
N ASN A 109 -7.79 -5.09 -11.32
CA ASN A 109 -7.00 -6.01 -12.13
C ASN A 109 -7.84 -7.05 -12.89
N ARG A 110 -9.17 -7.01 -12.77
CA ARG A 110 -10.11 -7.92 -13.44
C ARG A 110 -9.83 -9.40 -13.13
N VAL A 111 -9.42 -9.68 -11.90
CA VAL A 111 -9.22 -11.04 -11.39
C VAL A 111 -10.34 -11.35 -10.41
N ALA A 112 -10.85 -12.58 -10.44
CA ALA A 112 -11.87 -13.00 -9.47
C ALA A 112 -11.27 -13.06 -8.07
N PHE A 113 -11.96 -12.47 -7.10
CA PHE A 113 -11.57 -12.59 -5.70
C PHE A 113 -11.83 -14.01 -5.21
N SER A 114 -10.83 -14.65 -4.62
CA SER A 114 -10.90 -16.03 -4.12
C SER A 114 -11.01 -16.13 -2.59
N GLY A 115 -11.01 -15.00 -1.86
CA GLY A 115 -11.02 -14.99 -0.40
C GLY A 115 -12.41 -15.23 0.21
N ASN A 116 -12.46 -16.01 1.28
CA ASN A 116 -13.65 -16.18 2.11
C ASN A 116 -13.75 -15.04 3.14
N PHE A 117 -14.86 -14.31 3.14
CA PHE A 117 -15.18 -13.30 4.16
C PHE A 117 -15.65 -13.96 5.46
N ASP A 118 -14.77 -14.67 6.17
CA ASP A 118 -15.05 -15.15 7.52
C ASP A 118 -14.43 -14.21 8.56
N SER A 119 -15.10 -13.07 8.78
CA SER A 119 -14.85 -12.25 9.97
C SER A 119 -16.08 -11.38 10.33
N GLY A 120 -17.03 -11.98 11.06
CA GLY A 120 -17.71 -11.43 12.24
C GLY A 120 -18.28 -9.99 12.31
N HIS A 121 -18.25 -9.17 11.26
CA HIS A 121 -18.87 -7.86 11.23
C HIS A 121 -19.58 -7.67 9.89
N GLN A 122 -20.91 -7.65 9.96
CA GLN A 122 -21.77 -7.41 8.82
C GLN A 122 -21.42 -6.06 8.17
N VAL A 123 -20.78 -6.11 7.01
CA VAL A 123 -20.90 -5.03 6.02
C VAL A 123 -22.16 -5.34 5.22
N HIS A 124 -23.22 -4.60 5.48
CA HIS A 124 -24.40 -4.56 4.63
C HIS A 124 -23.94 -4.32 3.20
N ALA A 125 -24.14 -5.31 2.34
CA ALA A 125 -23.86 -5.24 0.93
C ALA A 125 -24.58 -4.01 0.35
N PHE A 126 -23.80 -3.12 -0.27
CA PHE A 126 -24.34 -2.10 -1.15
C PHE A 126 -24.92 -2.79 -2.38
N ASP A 127 -26.24 -2.96 -2.40
CA ASP A 127 -26.99 -3.22 -3.63
C ASP A 127 -26.86 -1.99 -4.54
N TYR A 128 -26.14 -2.12 -5.65
CA TYR A 128 -26.26 -1.22 -6.79
C TYR A 128 -26.78 -2.02 -8.01
N PRO A 129 -27.95 -1.67 -8.57
CA PRO A 129 -28.41 -2.25 -9.81
C PRO A 129 -27.70 -1.61 -11.02
N ILE A 130 -27.59 -2.42 -12.08
CA ILE A 130 -27.03 -2.12 -13.40
C ILE A 130 -27.83 -1.01 -14.09
#